data_AF-A0AAV2HFI2-F1
#
_entry.id   AF-A0AAV2HFI2-F1
#
_cell.length_a   1.000
_cell.length_b   1.000
_cell.length_c   1.000
_cell.angle_alpha   90.00
_cell.angle_beta   90.00
_cell.angle_gamma   90.00
#
_symmetry.space_group_name_H-M   'P 1'
#
loop_
_entity.id
_entity.type
_entity.pdbx_description
1 polymer ?
#
loop_
_entity_poly.entity_id
_entity_poly.type
_entity_poly.pdbx_seq_one_letter_code
_entity_poly.pdbx_strand_id
1 'polypeptide(L)'
;MEYPDYDQISAALEPFYRFFNTVLKWQRCEKRCMDGDFLDQNVEAIANEVEEYGREFFKTQKIFALRLKKMQMDHDDLEREFKKQ
;
A
#
# COMPACT_ATOMS: atom_id res chain seq x y z
N MET A 1 -15.96 13.32 22.08
CA MET A 1 -14.51 13.62 22.13
C MET A 1 -13.98 13.30 20.75
N GLU A 2 -13.51 14.31 20.05
CA GLU A 2 -12.81 14.16 18.77
C GLU A 2 -11.31 14.15 19.10
N TYR A 3 -10.55 13.24 18.50
CA TYR A 3 -9.10 13.10 18.72
C TYR A 3 -8.38 13.34 17.40
N PRO A 4 -8.12 14.61 17.02
CA PRO A 4 -7.54 14.94 15.72
C PRO A 4 -6.19 14.25 15.45
N ASP A 5 -5.40 14.02 16.49
CA ASP A 5 -4.11 13.33 16.39
C ASP A 5 -4.29 11.86 16.03
N TYR A 6 -5.33 11.22 16.56
CA TYR A 6 -5.66 9.83 16.21
C TYR A 6 -6.04 9.71 14.73
N ASP A 7 -6.83 10.65 14.22
CA ASP A 7 -7.24 10.66 12.82
C ASP A 7 -6.05 10.92 11.89
N GLN A 8 -5.14 11.82 12.26
CA GLN A 8 -3.90 12.05 11.51
C GLN A 8 -3.01 10.81 11.48
N ILE A 9 -2.80 10.16 12.63
CA ILE A 9 -1.98 8.94 12.72
C ILE A 9 -2.61 7.82 11.89
N SER A 10 -3.93 7.65 12.00
CA SER A 10 -4.67 6.62 11.26
C SER A 10 -4.58 6.85 9.76
N ALA A 11 -4.81 8.08 9.29
CA ALA A 11 -4.64 8.45 7.89
C ALA A 11 -3.18 8.27 7.42
N ALA A 12 -2.21 8.51 8.30
CA ALA A 12 -0.81 8.31 7.97
C ALA A 12 -0.45 6.83 7.80
N LEU A 13 -1.03 5.94 8.61
CA LEU A 13 -0.80 4.49 8.60
C LEU A 13 -1.59 3.76 7.52
N GLU A 14 -2.73 4.29 7.08
CA GLU A 14 -3.66 3.62 6.16
C GLU A 14 -2.98 3.03 4.90
N PRO A 15 -2.09 3.75 4.18
CA PRO A 15 -1.43 3.16 3.00
C PRO A 15 -0.52 1.97 3.32
N PHE A 16 0.08 1.93 4.50
CA PHE A 16 0.89 0.81 4.97
C PHE A 16 0.02 -0.39 5.35
N TYR A 17 -1.09 -0.13 6.05
CA TYR A 17 -2.08 -1.15 6.36
C TYR A 17 -2.64 -1.79 5.08
N ARG A 18 -3.00 -0.98 4.10
CA ARG A 18 -3.51 -1.43 2.81
C ARG A 18 -2.47 -2.25 2.05
N PHE A 19 -1.21 -1.79 2.01
CA PHE A 19 -0.11 -2.54 1.41
C PHE A 19 0.08 -3.92 2.06
N PHE A 20 0.20 -3.94 3.39
CA PHE A 20 0.42 -5.17 4.15
C PHE A 20 -0.67 -6.21 3.91
N ASN A 21 -1.93 -5.79 3.93
CA ASN A 21 -3.06 -6.69 3.67
C ASN A 21 -3.04 -7.24 2.24
N THR A 22 -2.68 -6.43 1.24
CA THR A 22 -2.54 -6.91 -0.15
C THR A 22 -1.43 -7.95 -0.26
N VAL A 23 -0.26 -7.70 0.36
CA VAL A 23 0.84 -8.68 0.41
C VAL A 23 0.40 -9.98 1.10
N LEU A 24 -0.27 -9.88 2.24
CA LEU A 24 -0.73 -11.04 2.99
C LEU A 24 -1.73 -11.89 2.19
N LYS A 25 -2.67 -11.25 1.48
CA LYS A 25 -3.61 -11.94 0.60
C LYS A 25 -2.90 -12.61 -0.57
N TRP A 26 -1.96 -11.91 -1.21
CA TRP A 26 -1.14 -12.46 -2.28
C TRP A 26 -0.34 -13.70 -1.82
N GLN A 27 0.33 -13.65 -0.67
CA GLN A 27 1.06 -14.79 -0.11
C GLN A 27 0.16 -15.98 0.21
N ARG A 28 -1.06 -15.73 0.71
CA ARG A 28 -2.05 -16.80 0.94
C ARG A 28 -2.53 -17.42 -0.37
N CYS A 29 -2.72 -16.61 -1.40
CA CYS A 29 -3.06 -17.09 -2.74
C CYS A 29 -1.92 -17.94 -3.30
N GLU A 30 -0.68 -17.46 -3.24
CA GLU A 30 0.52 -18.21 -3.65
C GLU A 30 0.59 -19.57 -2.95
N LYS A 31 0.48 -19.59 -1.62
CA LYS A 31 0.50 -20.84 -0.84
C LYS A 31 -0.61 -21.80 -1.26
N ARG A 32 -1.84 -21.30 -1.45
CA ARG A 32 -2.98 -22.10 -1.90
C ARG A 32 -2.75 -22.70 -3.29
N CYS A 33 -2.12 -21.95 -4.21
CA CYS A 33 -1.80 -22.45 -5.54
C CYS A 33 -0.70 -23.52 -5.52
N MET A 34 0.24 -23.42 -4.58
CA MET A 34 1.36 -24.36 -4.46
C MET A 34 1.00 -25.63 -3.68
N ASP A 35 0.14 -25.52 -2.66
CA ASP A 35 -0.18 -26.63 -1.74
C ASP A 35 -1.54 -27.30 -2.02
N GLY A 36 -2.36 -26.75 -2.93
CA GLY A 36 -3.70 -27.26 -3.25
C GLY A 36 -3.70 -28.40 -4.28
N ASP A 37 -4.68 -29.30 -4.22
CA ASP A 37 -4.86 -30.36 -5.23
C ASP A 37 -5.12 -29.72 -6.61
N PHE A 38 -4.32 -30.09 -7.60
CA PHE A 38 -4.34 -29.52 -8.95
C PHE A 38 -5.74 -29.57 -9.59
N LEU A 39 -6.51 -30.62 -9.31
CA LEU A 39 -7.84 -30.81 -9.89
C LEU A 39 -8.93 -29.94 -9.23
N ASP A 40 -8.69 -29.47 -8.00
CA ASP A 40 -9.63 -28.63 -7.24
C ASP A 40 -9.32 -27.14 -7.36
N GLN A 41 -8.26 -26.77 -8.08
CA GLN A 41 -7.87 -25.36 -8.27
C GLN A 41 -8.67 -24.68 -9.38
N ASN A 42 -9.27 -23.55 -9.05
CA ASN A 42 -9.89 -22.65 -10.03
C ASN A 42 -8.85 -21.67 -10.58
N VAL A 43 -8.21 -22.04 -11.69
CA VAL A 43 -7.14 -21.26 -12.35
C VAL A 43 -7.63 -19.88 -12.79
N GLU A 44 -8.87 -19.77 -13.26
CA GLU A 44 -9.44 -18.49 -13.68
C GLU A 44 -9.60 -17.53 -12.49
N ALA A 45 -10.10 -18.02 -11.36
CA ALA A 45 -10.20 -17.23 -10.14
C ALA A 45 -8.83 -16.77 -9.64
N ILE A 46 -7.82 -17.66 -9.66
CA ILE A 46 -6.45 -17.33 -9.27
C ILE A 46 -5.86 -16.25 -10.18
N ALA A 47 -6.04 -16.37 -11.50
CA ALA A 47 -5.56 -15.38 -12.46
C ALA A 47 -6.18 -13.99 -12.21
N ASN A 48 -7.48 -13.94 -11.92
CA ASN A 48 -8.19 -12.70 -11.58
C ASN A 48 -7.67 -12.08 -10.27
N GLU A 49 -7.43 -12.89 -9.23
CA GLU A 49 -6.84 -12.42 -7.96
C GLU A 49 -5.44 -11.85 -8.18
N VAL A 50 -4.58 -12.53 -8.95
CA VAL A 50 -3.22 -12.07 -9.27
C VAL A 50 -3.23 -10.72 -9.99
N GLU A 51 -4.14 -10.55 -10.95
CA GLU A 51 -4.31 -9.27 -11.65
C GLU A 51 -4.77 -8.16 -10.69
N GLU A 52 -5.69 -8.48 -9.76
CA GLU A 52 -6.13 -7.55 -8.72
C GLU A 52 -4.99 -7.14 -7.79
N TYR A 53 -4.18 -8.08 -7.32
CA TYR A 53 -3.00 -7.78 -6.51
C TYR A 53 -2.04 -6.86 -7.26
N GLY A 54 -1.77 -7.13 -8.54
CA GLY A 54 -0.94 -6.27 -9.39
C GLY A 54 -1.47 -4.83 -9.47
N ARG A 55 -2.78 -4.66 -9.69
CA ARG A 55 -3.43 -3.33 -9.69
C ARG A 55 -3.30 -2.63 -8.34
N GLU A 56 -3.50 -3.34 -7.24
CA GLU A 56 -3.42 -2.79 -5.90
C GLU A 56 -1.98 -2.42 -5.50
N PHE A 57 -0.98 -3.20 -5.91
CA PHE A 57 0.44 -2.85 -5.76
C PHE A 57 0.78 -1.58 -6.52
N PHE A 58 0.34 -1.46 -7.78
CA PHE A 58 0.60 -0.27 -8.58
C PHE A 58 -0.03 1.00 -7.98
N LYS A 59 -1.29 0.92 -7.52
CA LYS A 59 -1.95 2.03 -6.81
C LYS A 59 -1.18 2.42 -5.56
N THR A 60 -0.79 1.42 -4.76
CA THR A 60 -0.07 1.62 -3.50
C THR A 60 1.30 2.25 -3.73
N GLN A 61 2.03 1.80 -4.76
CA GLN A 61 3.31 2.39 -5.17
C GLN A 61 3.14 3.86 -5.56
N LYS A 62 2.11 4.20 -6.34
CA LYS A 62 1.81 5.60 -6.69
C LYS A 62 1.55 6.46 -5.45
N ILE A 63 0.79 5.95 -4.48
CA ILE A 63 0.51 6.66 -3.22
C ILE A 63 1.83 6.93 -2.47
N PHE A 64 2.69 5.93 -2.31
CA PHE A 64 3.97 6.11 -1.63
C PHE A 64 4.90 7.09 -2.36
N ALA A 65 4.98 7.01 -3.69
CA ALA A 65 5.77 7.94 -4.49
C ALA A 65 5.29 9.39 -4.34
N LEU A 66 3.97 9.62 -4.36
CA LEU A 66 3.39 10.95 -4.14
C LEU A 66 3.67 11.47 -2.73
N ARG A 67 3.55 10.62 -1.70
CA ARG A 67 3.84 11.00 -0.31
C ARG A 67 5.32 11.35 -0.13
N LEU A 68 6.23 10.55 -0.70
CA LEU A 68 7.67 10.83 -0.65
C LEU A 68 8.00 12.16 -1.32
N LYS A 69 7.44 12.41 -2.52
CA LYS A 69 7.64 13.68 -3.22
C LYS A 69 7.13 14.86 -2.39
N LYS A 70 5.96 14.73 -1.76
CA LYS A 70 5.42 15.78 -0.88
C LYS A 70 6.34 16.04 0.32
N MET A 71 6.80 15.00 1.00
CA MET A 71 7.72 15.13 2.14
C MET A 71 9.03 15.83 1.74
N GLN A 72 9.55 15.56 0.55
CA GLN A 72 10.73 16.25 0.01
C GLN A 72 10.46 17.73 -0.26
N MET A 73 9.31 18.06 -0.87
CA MET A 73 8.93 19.46 -1.10
C MET A 73 8.76 20.23 0.20
N ASP A 74 8.04 19.65 1.18
CA ASP A 74 7.81 20.27 2.48
C ASP A 74 9.16 20.52 3.22
N HIS A 75 10.10 19.58 3.11
CA HIS A 75 11.46 19.74 3.65
C HIS A 75 12.25 20.86 2.94
N ASP A 76 12.23 20.91 1.62
CA ASP A 76 12.94 21.93 0.83
C ASP A 76 12.40 23.34 1.11
N ASP A 77 11.08 23.48 1.30
CA ASP A 77 10.45 24.76 1.62
C ASP A 77 10.82 25.23 3.04
N LEU A 78 10.83 24.32 4.02
CA LEU A 78 11.34 24.63 5.37
C LEU A 78 12.79 25.11 5.31
N GLU A 79 13.67 24.42 4.57
CA GLU A 79 15.06 24.87 4.41
C GLU A 79 15.18 26.28 3.79
N ARG A 80 14.33 26.61 2.82
CA ARG A 80 14.33 27.93 2.18
C ARG A 80 13.87 29.03 3.14
N GLU A 81 12.91 28.74 4.01
CA GLU A 81 12.47 29.69 5.04
C GLU A 81 13.58 29.92 6.06
N PHE A 82 14.26 28.86 6.52
CA PHE A 82 15.41 28.98 7.42
C PHE A 82 16.56 29.79 6.82
N LYS A 83 16.83 29.66 5.51
CA LYS A 83 17.89 30.43 4.82
C LYS A 83 17.53 31.91 4.56
N LYS A 84 16.27 32.29 4.73
CA LYS A 84 15.78 33.67 4.53
C LYS A 84 15.71 34.48 5.83
N GLN A 85 15.74 33.82 6.98
CA GLN A 85 15.84 34.44 8.32
C GLN A 85 17.30 34.70 8.67
#